data_AF-A0A6L5HIQ3-F1
#
_entry.id   AF-A0A6L5HIQ3-F1
#
_cell.length_a   1.000
_cell.length_b   1.000
_cell.length_c   1.000
_cell.angle_alpha   90.00
_cell.angle_beta   90.00
_cell.angle_gamma   90.00
#
_symmetry.space_group_name_H-M   'P 1'
#
loop_
_entity.id
_entity.type
_entity.pdbx_description
1 polymer ?
#
loop_
_entity_poly.entity_id
_entity_poly.type
_entity_poly.pdbx_seq_one_letter_code
_entity_poly.pdbx_strand_id
1 'polypeptide(L)'
;MSNGITLPALNIRAVSSAFSSFNTGGAPPMQSPAAVLVALHPRRLQHYAQGYWREMIIMHMEEVVRQTEIGWRYAPTWDLQVDMLKVSLADKYMSSNPHALAAQAISQALSGWGYRKKISDARELSGGVLTPFAAWSHYMTGGGAAVTTNLNRLGLKLSSTKIPALESLFAAAIVGTSPVSLQRVVYNTGLDSHITWAWLGHITLKIEGTLHKTGGGQITFDGVARAYHDTYDFNASAHRSEIGEKATAGGRQLDRIIKGTPYEIIIEGELPINIQR
;
A
#
# COMPACT_ATOMS: atom_id res chain seq x y z
N MET A 1 -14.70 23.09 -8.65
CA MET A 1 -15.32 22.15 -7.69
C MET A 1 -14.32 21.03 -7.47
N SER A 2 -13.73 20.96 -6.28
CA SER A 2 -12.73 19.95 -5.96
C SER A 2 -13.41 18.58 -5.92
N ASN A 3 -13.11 17.73 -6.89
CA ASN A 3 -13.39 16.28 -6.84
C ASN A 3 -12.45 15.61 -5.83
N GLY A 4 -12.45 16.14 -4.60
CA GLY A 4 -11.64 15.64 -3.50
C GLY A 4 -12.25 14.36 -2.99
N ILE A 5 -11.49 13.28 -3.06
CA ILE A 5 -11.78 12.02 -2.38
C ILE A 5 -12.01 12.35 -0.90
N THR A 6 -13.22 12.13 -0.40
CA THR A 6 -13.52 12.22 1.02
C THR A 6 -12.89 11.01 1.71
N LEU A 7 -11.75 11.23 2.36
CA LEU A 7 -11.11 10.20 3.17
C LEU A 7 -12.10 9.71 4.24
N PRO A 8 -12.12 8.40 4.58
CA PRO A 8 -12.87 7.93 5.73
C PRO A 8 -12.46 8.72 6.98
N ALA A 9 -13.43 9.04 7.83
CA ALA A 9 -13.19 9.83 9.03
C ALA A 9 -12.07 9.20 9.86
N LEU A 10 -11.08 10.04 10.24
CA LEU A 10 -9.99 9.66 11.14
C LEU A 10 -10.61 9.32 12.50
N ASN A 11 -10.85 8.04 12.74
CA ASN A 11 -11.49 7.58 13.95
C ASN A 11 -10.40 7.32 14.99
N ILE A 12 -9.82 8.42 15.51
CA ILE A 12 -8.92 8.38 16.67
C ILE A 12 -9.79 8.13 17.90
N ARG A 13 -10.20 6.88 18.10
CA ARG A 13 -10.68 6.42 19.40
C ARG A 13 -9.54 5.63 20.02
N ALA A 14 -9.11 6.05 21.21
CA ALA A 14 -8.25 5.21 22.05
C ALA A 14 -9.09 4.00 22.51
N VAL A 15 -9.26 3.00 21.64
CA VAL A 15 -10.09 1.82 21.92
C VAL A 15 -9.44 0.92 22.97
N SER A 16 -8.15 1.10 23.21
CA SER A 16 -7.42 0.62 24.37
C SER A 16 -6.08 1.35 24.46
N SER A 17 -5.41 1.27 25.62
CA SER A 17 -4.01 1.67 25.72
C SER A 17 -3.19 0.87 24.71
N ALA A 18 -2.46 1.54 23.81
CA ALA A 18 -1.40 0.91 23.01
C ALA A 18 -0.35 0.20 23.90
N PHE A 19 -0.37 0.53 25.19
CA PHE A 19 0.50 0.06 26.27
C PHE A 19 -0.34 -0.52 27.42
N SER A 20 -1.10 -1.60 27.23
CA SER A 20 -1.70 -2.31 28.38
C SER A 20 -0.64 -3.15 29.11
N SER A 21 -0.88 -3.44 30.40
CA SER A 21 0.06 -4.17 31.26
C SER A 21 0.50 -5.52 30.66
N PHE A 22 1.75 -5.90 30.95
CA PHE A 22 2.38 -7.15 30.53
C PHE A 22 2.13 -8.26 31.55
N ASN A 23 1.88 -9.48 31.07
CA ASN A 23 1.76 -10.67 31.92
C ASN A 23 3.18 -11.18 32.23
N THR A 24 3.62 -11.08 33.49
CA THR A 24 4.97 -11.43 33.98
C THR A 24 5.19 -12.95 34.12
N GLY A 25 4.63 -13.76 33.23
CA GLY A 25 4.91 -15.20 33.15
C GLY A 25 6.28 -15.44 32.51
N GLY A 26 7.37 -15.11 33.20
CA GLY A 26 8.75 -15.29 32.74
C GLY A 26 9.52 -14.01 32.42
N ALA A 27 9.20 -12.89 33.10
CA ALA A 27 9.96 -11.65 32.94
C ALA A 27 11.45 -11.86 33.33
N PRO A 28 12.40 -11.20 32.64
CA PRO A 28 13.79 -11.21 33.04
C PRO A 28 13.93 -10.74 34.50
N PRO A 29 14.98 -11.16 35.23
CA PRO A 29 15.14 -10.90 36.67
C PRO A 29 15.24 -9.41 37.05
N MET A 30 15.22 -8.51 36.06
CA MET A 30 15.21 -7.06 36.23
C MET A 30 14.25 -6.40 35.24
N GLN A 31 13.65 -5.27 35.64
CA GLN A 31 12.89 -4.40 34.74
C GLN A 31 13.79 -3.96 33.58
N SER A 32 13.44 -4.39 32.37
CA SER A 32 14.19 -4.08 31.16
C SER A 32 13.28 -3.35 30.17
N PRO A 33 13.64 -2.13 29.72
CA PRO A 33 12.94 -1.45 28.65
C PRO A 33 12.81 -2.33 27.39
N ALA A 34 13.81 -3.17 27.10
CA ALA A 34 13.76 -4.09 25.98
C ALA A 34 12.67 -5.17 26.15
N ALA A 35 12.45 -5.68 27.36
CA ALA A 35 11.40 -6.67 27.62
C ALA A 35 9.99 -6.05 27.45
N VAL A 36 9.82 -4.79 27.85
CA VAL A 36 8.59 -4.03 27.63
C VAL A 36 8.34 -3.83 26.13
N LEU A 37 9.37 -3.42 25.37
CA LEU A 37 9.26 -3.23 23.92
C LEU A 37 8.91 -4.53 23.19
N VAL A 38 9.55 -5.66 23.55
CA VAL A 38 9.26 -6.97 22.96
C VAL A 38 7.83 -7.42 23.23
N ALA A 39 7.28 -7.14 24.42
CA ALA A 39 5.90 -7.49 24.75
C ALA A 39 4.86 -6.61 24.04
N LEU A 40 5.19 -5.36 23.74
CA LEU A 40 4.31 -4.40 23.07
C LEU A 40 4.29 -4.57 21.55
N HIS A 41 5.40 -5.02 20.98
CA HIS A 41 5.59 -5.11 19.54
C HIS A 41 4.49 -5.93 18.83
N PRO A 42 4.10 -7.13 19.28
CA PRO A 42 3.00 -7.87 18.65
C PRO A 42 1.67 -7.11 18.66
N ARG A 43 1.36 -6.40 19.75
CA ARG A 43 0.12 -5.61 19.87
C ARG A 43 0.12 -4.42 18.91
N ARG A 44 1.26 -3.71 18.82
CA ARG A 44 1.44 -2.62 17.86
C ARG A 44 1.28 -3.12 16.43
N LEU A 45 1.90 -4.26 16.10
CA LEU A 45 1.77 -4.84 14.78
C LEU A 45 0.31 -5.18 14.43
N GLN A 46 -0.49 -5.65 15.37
CA GLN A 46 -1.91 -5.93 15.12
C GLN A 46 -2.72 -4.70 14.67
N HIS A 47 -2.30 -3.47 15.00
CA HIS A 47 -2.97 -2.27 14.47
C HIS A 47 -2.81 -2.15 12.95
N TYR A 48 -1.67 -2.56 12.38
CA TYR A 48 -1.52 -2.63 10.93
C TYR A 48 -2.47 -3.66 10.31
N ALA A 49 -2.65 -4.82 10.96
CA ALA A 49 -3.60 -5.83 10.50
C ALA A 49 -5.06 -5.35 10.51
N GLN A 50 -5.38 -4.36 11.35
CA GLN A 50 -6.68 -3.70 11.41
C GLN A 50 -6.82 -2.56 10.39
N GLY A 51 -5.77 -2.26 9.61
CA GLY A 51 -5.77 -1.20 8.60
C GLY A 51 -5.33 0.17 9.12
N TYR A 52 -4.86 0.29 10.37
CA TYR A 52 -4.40 1.56 10.97
C TYR A 52 -2.98 1.96 10.53
N TRP A 53 -2.56 1.59 9.32
CA TRP A 53 -1.21 1.84 8.83
C TRP A 53 -0.89 3.34 8.79
N ARG A 54 -1.89 4.19 8.50
CA ARG A 54 -1.76 5.64 8.46
C ARG A 54 -1.50 6.22 9.85
N GLU A 55 -2.30 5.84 10.84
CA GLU A 55 -2.14 6.24 12.24
C GLU A 55 -0.79 5.78 12.79
N MET A 56 -0.35 4.59 12.41
CA MET A 56 0.96 4.07 12.79
C MET A 56 2.12 4.88 12.20
N ILE A 57 2.04 5.29 10.91
CA ILE A 57 3.04 6.19 10.32
C ILE A 57 3.05 7.53 11.08
N ILE A 58 1.87 8.12 11.34
CA ILE A 58 1.76 9.40 12.05
C ILE A 58 2.43 9.31 13.42
N MET A 59 2.12 8.27 14.20
CA MET A 59 2.73 8.03 15.51
C MET A 59 4.26 7.98 15.43
N HIS A 60 4.81 7.18 14.50
CA HIS A 60 6.26 7.06 14.32
C HIS A 60 6.90 8.38 13.89
N MET A 61 6.24 9.16 13.02
CA MET A 61 6.74 10.47 12.60
C MET A 61 6.75 11.46 13.76
N GLU A 62 5.70 11.50 14.59
CA GLU A 62 5.67 12.36 15.79
C GLU A 62 6.74 11.97 16.80
N GLU A 63 7.00 10.66 16.96
CA GLU A 63 8.07 10.19 17.83
C GLU A 63 9.46 10.60 17.33
N VAL A 64 9.73 10.48 16.02
CA VAL A 64 11.00 10.92 15.40
C VAL A 64 11.22 12.42 15.60
N VAL A 65 10.19 13.25 15.39
CA VAL A 65 10.26 14.70 15.64
C VAL A 65 10.63 14.96 17.09
N ARG A 66 9.87 14.38 18.02
CA ARG A 66 10.08 14.58 19.46
C ARG A 66 11.47 14.15 19.91
N GLN A 67 11.95 12.98 19.46
CA GLN A 67 13.28 12.48 19.82
C GLN A 67 14.42 13.34 19.26
N THR A 68 14.20 13.98 18.12
CA THR A 68 15.20 14.88 17.54
C THR A 68 15.19 16.25 18.22
N GLU A 69 14.02 16.78 18.58
CA GLU A 69 13.89 18.06 19.32
C GLU A 69 14.59 18.01 20.67
N ILE A 70 14.51 16.89 21.38
CA ILE A 70 15.19 16.68 22.67
C ILE A 70 16.68 16.31 22.50
N GLY A 71 17.20 16.24 21.27
CA GLY A 71 18.60 15.92 20.97
C GLY A 71 19.01 14.48 21.31
N TRP A 72 18.06 13.59 21.55
CA TRP A 72 18.32 12.23 22.04
C TRP A 72 18.74 11.27 20.93
N ARG A 73 18.10 11.36 19.75
CA ARG A 73 18.37 10.45 18.61
C ARG A 73 18.16 11.15 17.27
N TYR A 74 19.08 10.91 16.35
CA TYR A 74 19.02 11.30 14.93
C TYR A 74 18.86 10.06 14.03
N ALA A 75 18.14 9.04 14.51
CA ALA A 75 17.96 7.76 13.84
C ALA A 75 16.50 7.28 13.97
N PRO A 76 16.02 6.40 13.07
CA PRO A 76 14.72 5.78 13.21
C PRO A 76 14.60 5.08 14.56
N THR A 77 13.43 5.17 15.19
CA THR A 77 13.19 4.48 16.47
C THR A 77 13.35 2.98 16.28
N TRP A 78 13.75 2.27 17.34
CA TRP A 78 13.88 0.81 17.26
C TRP A 78 12.56 0.18 16.82
N ASP A 79 11.46 0.67 17.37
CA ASP A 79 10.11 0.21 17.04
C ASP A 79 9.77 0.39 15.57
N LEU A 80 10.09 1.54 14.99
CA LEU A 80 9.90 1.79 13.57
C LEU A 80 10.71 0.80 12.71
N GLN A 81 11.97 0.54 13.07
CA GLN A 81 12.81 -0.41 12.33
C GLN A 81 12.25 -1.84 12.35
N VAL A 82 11.74 -2.27 13.51
CA VAL A 82 11.12 -3.60 13.59
C VAL A 82 9.80 -3.64 12.81
N ASP A 83 8.98 -2.59 12.88
CA ASP A 83 7.72 -2.52 12.13
C ASP A 83 7.98 -2.56 10.62
N MET A 84 8.95 -1.77 10.13
CA MET A 84 9.39 -1.78 8.73
C MET A 84 9.79 -3.17 8.25
N LEU A 85 10.56 -3.92 9.05
CA LEU A 85 10.93 -5.30 8.73
C LEU A 85 9.70 -6.24 8.75
N LYS A 86 8.94 -6.22 9.84
CA LYS A 86 7.92 -7.25 10.11
C LYS A 86 6.65 -7.06 9.31
N VAL A 87 6.20 -5.82 9.10
CA VAL A 87 5.04 -5.54 8.25
C VAL A 87 5.37 -5.85 6.79
N SER A 88 6.57 -5.51 6.30
CA SER A 88 6.98 -5.85 4.93
C SER A 88 7.05 -7.36 4.70
N LEU A 89 7.58 -8.13 5.67
CA LEU A 89 7.58 -9.60 5.61
C LEU A 89 6.16 -10.18 5.70
N ALA A 90 5.27 -9.59 6.50
CA ALA A 90 3.87 -9.99 6.56
C ALA A 90 3.14 -9.72 5.24
N ASP A 91 3.38 -8.58 4.60
CA ASP A 91 2.82 -8.25 3.29
C ASP A 91 3.33 -9.23 2.23
N LYS A 92 4.64 -9.52 2.20
CA LYS A 92 5.21 -10.57 1.35
C LYS A 92 4.58 -11.94 1.60
N TYR A 93 4.30 -12.30 2.85
CA TYR A 93 3.60 -13.54 3.16
C TYR A 93 2.19 -13.56 2.55
N MET A 94 1.46 -12.43 2.61
CA MET A 94 0.16 -12.29 1.93
C MET A 94 0.29 -12.36 0.41
N SER A 95 1.41 -11.91 -0.17
CA SER A 95 1.68 -12.11 -1.60
C SER A 95 1.68 -13.61 -1.94
N SER A 96 2.42 -14.43 -1.19
CA SER A 96 2.49 -15.87 -1.42
C SER A 96 1.24 -16.65 -0.96
N ASN A 97 0.43 -16.05 -0.08
CA ASN A 97 -0.78 -16.68 0.49
C ASN A 97 -1.98 -15.72 0.34
N PRO A 98 -2.63 -15.67 -0.84
CA PRO A 98 -3.65 -14.66 -1.16
C PRO A 98 -4.86 -14.64 -0.21
N HIS A 99 -5.16 -15.77 0.44
CA HIS A 99 -6.29 -15.89 1.38
C HIS A 99 -5.89 -15.66 2.84
N ALA A 100 -4.63 -15.39 3.13
CA ALA A 100 -4.18 -15.14 4.49
C ALA A 100 -4.73 -13.81 5.02
N LEU A 101 -5.28 -13.85 6.23
CA LEU A 101 -5.67 -12.64 6.95
C LEU A 101 -4.42 -11.86 7.39
N ALA A 102 -4.50 -10.53 7.41
CA ALA A 102 -3.36 -9.70 7.82
C ALA A 102 -2.86 -10.03 9.23
N ALA A 103 -3.75 -10.32 10.18
CA ALA A 103 -3.38 -10.73 11.54
C ALA A 103 -2.57 -12.04 11.57
N GLN A 104 -2.94 -13.00 10.72
CA GLN A 104 -2.20 -14.25 10.54
C GLN A 104 -0.84 -13.99 9.90
N ALA A 105 -0.79 -13.14 8.86
CA ALA A 105 0.45 -12.78 8.19
C ALA A 105 1.45 -12.11 9.15
N ILE A 106 0.97 -11.26 10.06
CA ILE A 106 1.80 -10.66 11.12
C ILE A 106 2.34 -11.72 12.09
N SER A 107 1.52 -12.66 12.52
CA SER A 107 1.98 -13.79 13.34
C SER A 107 3.07 -14.59 12.61
N GLN A 108 2.88 -14.86 11.32
CA GLN A 108 3.86 -15.55 10.47
C GLN A 108 5.16 -14.76 10.31
N ALA A 109 5.10 -13.43 10.22
CA ALA A 109 6.30 -12.59 10.17
C ALA A 109 7.07 -12.58 11.50
N LEU A 110 6.36 -12.70 12.63
CA LEU A 110 6.94 -12.66 13.97
C LEU A 110 7.60 -13.98 14.38
N SER A 111 6.87 -15.09 14.26
CA SER A 111 7.28 -16.39 14.83
C SER A 111 7.22 -17.56 13.83
N GLY A 112 6.64 -17.35 12.66
CA GLY A 112 6.50 -18.38 11.62
C GLY A 112 7.46 -18.17 10.45
N TRP A 113 6.91 -18.19 9.23
CA TRP A 113 7.66 -18.09 7.97
C TRP A 113 8.68 -16.93 7.90
N GLY A 114 8.35 -15.77 8.46
CA GLY A 114 9.20 -14.57 8.45
C GLY A 114 10.17 -14.49 9.63
N TYR A 115 10.18 -15.47 10.53
CA TYR A 115 11.14 -15.50 11.62
C TYR A 115 12.58 -15.60 11.06
N ARG A 116 13.45 -14.68 11.50
CA ARG A 116 14.85 -14.50 11.03
C ARG A 116 15.04 -14.13 9.55
N LYS A 117 13.96 -13.91 8.78
CA LYS A 117 14.07 -13.34 7.43
C LYS A 117 14.54 -11.89 7.48
N LYS A 118 15.22 -11.49 6.41
CA LYS A 118 15.75 -10.13 6.24
C LYS A 118 14.75 -9.30 5.44
N ILE A 119 14.85 -7.97 5.55
CA ILE A 119 13.99 -7.06 4.79
C ILE A 119 14.14 -7.22 3.27
N SER A 120 15.32 -7.65 2.81
CA SER A 120 15.60 -7.99 1.41
C SER A 120 14.74 -9.13 0.87
N ASP A 121 14.12 -9.95 1.73
CA ASP A 121 13.23 -11.04 1.33
C ASP A 121 11.81 -10.54 1.02
N ALA A 122 11.47 -9.30 1.40
CA ALA A 122 10.16 -8.68 1.20
C ALA A 122 10.11 -7.90 -0.13
N ARG A 123 10.28 -8.61 -1.26
CA ARG A 123 10.34 -8.01 -2.62
C ARG A 123 9.04 -8.12 -3.42
N GLU A 124 7.95 -8.52 -2.78
CA GLU A 124 6.63 -8.58 -3.41
C GLU A 124 5.60 -7.87 -2.54
N LEU A 125 4.74 -7.09 -3.18
CA LEU A 125 3.67 -6.32 -2.56
C LEU A 125 2.32 -6.99 -2.81
N SER A 126 1.56 -7.22 -1.73
CA SER A 126 0.33 -8.01 -1.77
C SER A 126 -0.90 -7.29 -2.31
N GLY A 127 -0.88 -5.95 -2.34
CA GLY A 127 -2.05 -5.10 -2.61
C GLY A 127 -3.04 -5.01 -1.44
N GLY A 128 -2.75 -5.65 -0.30
CA GLY A 128 -3.59 -5.68 0.88
C GLY A 128 -3.37 -4.52 1.85
N VAL A 129 -4.03 -4.59 3.00
CA VAL A 129 -4.03 -3.52 4.03
C VAL A 129 -2.64 -3.21 4.61
N LEU A 130 -1.67 -4.11 4.47
CA LEU A 130 -0.28 -3.93 4.91
C LEU A 130 0.60 -3.26 3.85
N THR A 131 0.17 -3.30 2.58
CA THR A 131 0.97 -2.86 1.43
C THR A 131 1.36 -1.38 1.47
N PRO A 132 0.49 -0.42 1.86
CA PRO A 132 0.90 0.98 1.92
C PRO A 132 2.11 1.22 2.83
N PHE A 133 2.14 0.58 4.00
CA PHE A 133 3.28 0.67 4.91
C PHE A 133 4.49 -0.11 4.40
N ALA A 134 4.30 -1.29 3.79
CA ALA A 134 5.39 -2.06 3.20
C ALA A 134 6.07 -1.30 2.04
N ALA A 135 5.29 -0.66 1.16
CA ALA A 135 5.79 0.15 0.06
C ALA A 135 6.59 1.37 0.56
N TRP A 136 6.07 2.06 1.58
CA TRP A 136 6.78 3.16 2.23
C TRP A 136 8.06 2.70 2.95
N SER A 137 7.99 1.57 3.65
CA SER A 137 9.15 0.96 4.32
C SER A 137 10.25 0.61 3.32
N HIS A 138 9.87 0.12 2.14
CA HIS A 138 10.79 -0.22 1.07
C HIS A 138 11.47 1.00 0.43
N TYR A 139 10.76 2.12 0.29
CA TYR A 139 11.38 3.38 -0.13
C TYR A 139 12.51 3.80 0.83
N MET A 140 12.28 3.61 2.12
CA MET A 140 13.26 3.97 3.16
C MET A 140 14.44 2.98 3.23
N THR A 141 14.20 1.67 3.11
CA THR A 141 15.22 0.65 3.46
C THR A 141 15.60 -0.31 2.33
N GLY A 142 14.88 -0.27 1.22
CA GLY A 142 15.00 -1.23 0.11
C GLY A 142 16.15 -0.97 -0.85
N GLY A 143 16.82 0.18 -0.72
CA GLY A 143 18.01 0.56 -1.50
C GLY A 143 17.74 0.71 -3.00
N GLY A 144 16.52 1.11 -3.39
CA GLY A 144 16.13 1.32 -4.79
C GLY A 144 15.86 0.06 -5.60
N ALA A 145 16.06 -1.13 -5.04
CA ALA A 145 15.85 -2.36 -5.80
C ALA A 145 14.34 -2.63 -6.02
N ALA A 146 14.01 -3.13 -7.21
CA ALA A 146 12.64 -3.31 -7.67
C ALA A 146 11.84 -4.27 -6.78
N VAL A 147 10.52 -4.10 -6.82
CA VAL A 147 9.55 -5.01 -6.20
C VAL A 147 8.49 -5.40 -7.22
N THR A 148 7.84 -6.53 -7.00
CA THR A 148 6.78 -7.05 -7.87
C THR A 148 5.42 -6.99 -7.18
N THR A 149 4.36 -6.79 -7.96
CA THR A 149 2.97 -6.91 -7.50
C THR A 149 2.10 -7.47 -8.62
N ASN A 150 0.89 -7.92 -8.28
CA ASN A 150 -0.02 -8.50 -9.26
C ASN A 150 -1.25 -7.60 -9.44
N LEU A 151 -1.54 -7.24 -10.69
CA LEU A 151 -2.66 -6.38 -11.10
C LEU A 151 -4.01 -6.89 -10.57
N ASN A 152 -4.20 -8.21 -10.53
CA ASN A 152 -5.44 -8.84 -10.06
C ASN A 152 -5.72 -8.62 -8.57
N ARG A 153 -4.71 -8.19 -7.82
CA ARG A 153 -4.79 -7.99 -6.35
C ARG A 153 -5.03 -6.54 -5.96
N LEU A 154 -5.00 -5.64 -6.93
CA LEU A 154 -5.15 -4.20 -6.70
C LEU A 154 -6.60 -3.76 -6.49
N GLY A 155 -7.56 -4.69 -6.56
CA GLY A 155 -8.98 -4.41 -6.34
C GLY A 155 -9.60 -3.50 -7.40
N LEU A 156 -8.99 -3.41 -8.58
CA LEU A 156 -9.48 -2.57 -9.68
C LEU A 156 -10.76 -3.15 -10.29
N LYS A 157 -11.70 -2.29 -10.65
CA LYS A 157 -13.02 -2.66 -11.17
C LYS A 157 -13.24 -2.05 -12.55
N LEU A 158 -12.30 -2.31 -13.46
CA LEU A 158 -12.24 -1.71 -14.80
C LEU A 158 -13.50 -1.95 -15.64
N SER A 159 -14.23 -3.05 -15.42
CA SER A 159 -15.48 -3.36 -16.13
C SER A 159 -16.66 -2.46 -15.71
N SER A 160 -16.67 -1.98 -14.46
CA SER A 160 -17.74 -1.11 -13.95
C SER A 160 -17.36 0.37 -13.97
N THR A 161 -16.07 0.68 -13.99
CA THR A 161 -15.57 2.05 -13.90
C THR A 161 -15.52 2.68 -15.29
N LYS A 162 -16.08 3.89 -15.42
CA LYS A 162 -16.07 4.63 -16.69
C LYS A 162 -14.66 5.12 -16.98
N ILE A 163 -14.02 4.56 -18.01
CA ILE A 163 -12.70 4.96 -18.48
C ILE A 163 -12.89 5.90 -19.67
N PRO A 164 -12.62 7.22 -19.55
CA PRO A 164 -12.95 8.19 -20.59
C PRO A 164 -12.43 7.82 -22.00
N ALA A 165 -11.22 7.26 -22.09
CA ALA A 165 -10.65 6.82 -23.35
C ALA A 165 -11.46 5.68 -24.02
N LEU A 166 -11.99 4.74 -23.24
CA LEU A 166 -12.90 3.70 -23.76
C LEU A 166 -14.26 4.28 -24.14
N GLU A 167 -14.80 5.20 -23.34
CA GLU A 167 -16.08 5.85 -23.64
C GLU A 167 -16.04 6.62 -24.97
N SER A 168 -14.94 7.33 -25.24
CA SER A 168 -14.74 8.00 -26.52
C SER A 168 -14.68 7.02 -27.70
N LEU A 169 -14.07 5.85 -27.51
CA LEU A 169 -14.06 4.79 -28.53
C LEU A 169 -15.44 4.18 -28.75
N PHE A 170 -16.20 3.93 -27.69
CA PHE A 170 -17.55 3.39 -27.76
C PHE A 170 -18.50 4.35 -28.51
N ALA A 171 -18.36 5.66 -28.26
CA ALA A 171 -19.12 6.68 -28.97
C ALA A 171 -18.77 6.74 -30.47
N ALA A 172 -17.48 6.64 -30.81
CA ALA A 172 -16.99 6.72 -32.19
C ALA A 172 -17.15 5.41 -32.98
N ALA A 173 -17.47 4.29 -32.32
CA ALA A 173 -17.54 2.99 -32.96
C ALA A 173 -18.64 2.91 -34.02
N ILE A 174 -18.28 2.32 -35.17
CA ILE A 174 -19.22 1.94 -36.22
C ILE A 174 -19.93 0.64 -35.84
N VAL A 175 -21.10 0.39 -36.44
CA VAL A 175 -21.82 -0.88 -36.29
C VAL A 175 -20.95 -2.02 -36.86
N GLY A 176 -20.85 -3.12 -36.12
CA GLY A 176 -19.98 -4.26 -36.42
C GLY A 176 -18.93 -4.49 -35.34
N THR A 177 -17.85 -5.17 -35.71
CA THR A 177 -16.75 -5.52 -34.81
C THR A 177 -15.52 -4.67 -35.12
N SER A 178 -14.89 -4.09 -34.09
CA SER A 178 -13.68 -3.28 -34.21
C SER A 178 -12.63 -3.71 -33.18
N PRO A 179 -11.35 -3.85 -33.56
CA PRO A 179 -10.28 -4.06 -32.60
C PRO A 179 -10.01 -2.77 -31.82
N VAL A 180 -9.70 -2.91 -30.53
CA VAL A 180 -9.33 -1.81 -29.64
C VAL A 180 -7.92 -2.03 -29.13
N SER A 181 -7.06 -1.03 -29.25
CA SER A 181 -5.73 -1.01 -28.65
C SER A 181 -5.41 0.40 -28.16
N LEU A 182 -5.48 0.58 -26.84
CA LEU A 182 -5.13 1.81 -26.15
C LEU A 182 -3.82 1.59 -25.41
N GLN A 183 -2.76 2.27 -25.83
CA GLN A 183 -1.42 2.02 -25.32
C GLN A 183 -1.17 2.66 -23.95
N ARG A 184 -1.58 3.92 -23.72
CA ARG A 184 -1.23 4.64 -22.48
C ARG A 184 -2.44 5.36 -21.89
N VAL A 185 -3.25 4.61 -21.14
CA VAL A 185 -4.42 5.13 -20.44
C VAL A 185 -4.05 5.40 -18.99
N VAL A 186 -4.07 6.67 -18.57
CA VAL A 186 -3.89 7.02 -17.16
C VAL A 186 -5.14 6.58 -16.39
N TYR A 187 -4.95 5.81 -15.33
CA TYR A 187 -6.02 5.30 -14.49
C TYR A 187 -5.81 5.72 -13.03
N ASN A 188 -6.83 6.32 -12.44
CA ASN A 188 -6.85 6.65 -11.03
C ASN A 188 -7.32 5.43 -10.23
N THR A 189 -6.41 4.77 -9.50
CA THR A 189 -6.76 3.55 -8.73
C THR A 189 -7.69 3.86 -7.56
N GLY A 190 -7.76 5.12 -7.10
CA GLY A 190 -8.64 5.58 -6.04
C GLY A 190 -10.12 5.56 -6.38
N LEU A 191 -10.48 5.38 -7.66
CA LEU A 191 -11.85 5.13 -8.08
C LEU A 191 -12.37 3.78 -7.57
N ASP A 192 -11.49 2.80 -7.40
CA ASP A 192 -11.87 1.43 -7.03
C ASP A 192 -11.37 1.01 -5.65
N SER A 193 -10.15 1.42 -5.28
CA SER A 193 -9.48 0.98 -4.06
C SER A 193 -8.67 2.10 -3.42
N HIS A 194 -9.10 2.51 -2.23
CA HIS A 194 -8.37 3.48 -1.41
C HIS A 194 -6.99 2.96 -0.97
N ILE A 195 -6.89 1.65 -0.68
CA ILE A 195 -5.60 1.04 -0.32
C ILE A 195 -4.63 1.13 -1.49
N THR A 196 -5.06 0.80 -2.70
CA THR A 196 -4.21 0.86 -3.91
C THR A 196 -3.77 2.29 -4.20
N TRP A 197 -4.70 3.24 -4.08
CA TRP A 197 -4.40 4.66 -4.20
C TRP A 197 -3.29 5.13 -3.27
N ALA A 198 -3.28 4.65 -2.02
CA ALA A 198 -2.33 5.09 -1.01
C ALA A 198 -0.87 4.77 -1.32
N TRP A 199 -0.56 3.88 -2.28
CA TRP A 199 0.82 3.55 -2.65
C TRP A 199 1.11 3.55 -4.17
N LEU A 200 0.11 3.39 -5.04
CA LEU A 200 0.29 3.52 -6.50
C LEU A 200 -0.26 4.83 -7.08
N GLY A 201 -1.28 5.41 -6.45
CA GLY A 201 -1.91 6.62 -6.96
C GLY A 201 -2.48 6.45 -8.39
N HIS A 202 -1.86 7.11 -9.37
CA HIS A 202 -2.23 6.96 -10.77
C HIS A 202 -1.30 5.97 -11.46
N ILE A 203 -1.87 4.96 -12.10
CA ILE A 203 -1.12 4.00 -12.91
C ILE A 203 -1.37 4.23 -14.40
N THR A 204 -0.48 3.71 -15.24
CA THR A 204 -0.70 3.69 -16.70
C THR A 204 -1.09 2.28 -17.13
N LEU A 205 -2.23 2.17 -17.83
CA LEU A 205 -2.74 0.92 -18.36
C LEU A 205 -2.61 0.87 -19.89
N LYS A 206 -2.33 -0.33 -20.40
CA LYS A 206 -2.51 -0.75 -21.77
C LYS A 206 -3.80 -1.58 -21.85
N ILE A 207 -4.76 -1.18 -22.67
CA ILE A 207 -6.05 -1.87 -22.83
C ILE A 207 -6.17 -2.38 -24.26
N GLU A 208 -6.41 -3.68 -24.41
CA GLU A 208 -6.57 -4.32 -25.72
C GLU A 208 -7.79 -5.23 -25.69
N GLY A 209 -8.53 -5.30 -26.80
CA GLY A 209 -9.72 -6.13 -26.87
C GLY A 209 -10.51 -5.93 -28.15
N THR A 210 -11.74 -6.41 -28.12
CA THR A 210 -12.67 -6.36 -29.24
C THR A 210 -13.95 -5.66 -28.81
N LEU A 211 -14.37 -4.69 -29.60
CA LEU A 211 -15.62 -3.97 -29.44
C LEU A 211 -16.61 -4.43 -30.51
N HIS A 212 -17.82 -4.80 -30.09
CA HIS A 212 -18.92 -5.13 -30.97
C HIS A 212 -20.09 -4.19 -30.72
N LYS A 213 -20.55 -3.52 -31.77
CA LYS A 213 -21.70 -2.60 -31.74
C LYS A 213 -22.80 -3.11 -32.66
N THR A 214 -24.00 -3.37 -32.11
CA THR A 214 -25.14 -3.82 -32.90
C THR A 214 -25.79 -2.65 -33.66
N GLY A 215 -26.57 -2.96 -34.70
CA GLY A 215 -27.37 -1.94 -35.41
C GLY A 215 -28.40 -1.24 -34.53
N GLY A 216 -28.77 -1.85 -33.40
CA GLY A 216 -29.64 -1.25 -32.37
C GLY A 216 -28.91 -0.38 -31.36
N GLY A 217 -27.59 -0.19 -31.49
CA GLY A 217 -26.78 0.67 -30.62
C GLY A 217 -26.25 0.00 -29.35
N GLN A 218 -26.54 -1.29 -29.12
CA GLN A 218 -25.96 -2.06 -28.02
C GLN A 218 -24.47 -2.28 -28.25
N ILE A 219 -23.69 -2.21 -27.18
CA ILE A 219 -22.24 -2.28 -27.19
C ILE A 219 -21.78 -3.39 -26.24
N THR A 220 -20.96 -4.30 -26.76
CA THR A 220 -20.23 -5.28 -25.97
C THR A 220 -18.73 -5.10 -26.20
N PHE A 221 -17.96 -5.01 -25.12
CA PHE A 221 -16.51 -4.93 -25.17
C PHE A 221 -15.91 -6.02 -24.31
N ASP A 222 -15.05 -6.83 -24.93
CA ASP A 222 -14.33 -7.93 -24.30
C ASP A 222 -12.83 -7.71 -24.53
N GLY A 223 -12.09 -7.52 -23.45
CA GLY A 223 -10.68 -7.18 -23.52
C GLY A 223 -9.91 -7.47 -22.25
N VAL A 224 -8.66 -7.03 -22.23
CA VAL A 224 -7.73 -7.14 -21.10
C VAL A 224 -7.02 -5.83 -20.88
N ALA A 225 -6.73 -5.54 -19.61
CA ALA A 225 -5.83 -4.48 -19.20
C ALA A 225 -4.53 -5.05 -18.65
N ARG A 226 -3.43 -4.44 -19.04
CA ARG A 226 -2.10 -4.62 -18.45
C ARG A 226 -1.62 -3.30 -17.89
N ALA A 227 -0.89 -3.32 -16.79
CA ALA A 227 -0.26 -2.12 -16.27
C ALA A 227 1.17 -2.00 -16.77
N TYR A 228 1.62 -0.77 -17.02
CA TYR A 228 3.04 -0.49 -17.10
C TYR A 228 3.66 -0.55 -15.70
N HIS A 229 4.97 -0.73 -15.65
CA HIS A 229 5.70 -0.57 -14.39
C HIS A 229 5.54 0.87 -13.90
N ASP A 230 5.51 1.00 -12.58
CA ASP A 230 5.34 2.28 -11.91
C ASP A 230 6.58 2.60 -11.07
N THR A 231 6.77 3.89 -10.74
CA THR A 231 7.87 4.32 -9.89
C THR A 231 7.31 4.81 -8.56
N TYR A 232 7.71 4.16 -7.48
CA TYR A 232 7.42 4.65 -6.14
C TYR A 232 8.49 5.67 -5.74
N ASP A 233 8.12 6.95 -5.69
CA ASP A 233 9.00 8.06 -5.33
C ASP A 233 8.58 8.77 -4.02
N PHE A 234 7.58 8.20 -3.32
CA PHE A 234 6.95 8.82 -2.15
C PHE A 234 6.56 10.29 -2.39
N ASN A 235 5.94 10.59 -3.53
CA ASN A 235 5.54 11.96 -3.84
C ASN A 235 4.60 12.54 -2.77
N ALA A 236 5.06 13.66 -2.21
CA ALA A 236 4.35 14.49 -1.26
C ALA A 236 2.88 14.76 -1.59
N SER A 237 2.50 14.89 -2.85
CA SER A 237 1.14 15.29 -3.24
C SER A 237 0.08 14.20 -3.02
N ALA A 238 0.43 12.92 -3.17
CA ALA A 238 -0.49 11.79 -2.99
C ALA A 238 -0.60 11.37 -1.52
N HIS A 239 0.52 11.39 -0.78
CA HIS A 239 0.58 10.84 0.58
C HIS A 239 0.37 11.88 1.69
N ARG A 240 0.65 13.18 1.48
CA ARG A 240 0.54 14.22 2.54
C ARG A 240 -0.90 14.59 2.90
N SER A 241 -1.85 14.47 1.97
CA SER A 241 -3.27 14.68 2.25
C SER A 241 -3.78 13.66 3.28
N GLU A 242 -3.15 12.48 3.32
CA GLU A 242 -3.46 11.42 4.25
C GLU A 242 -2.70 11.64 5.58
N ILE A 243 -1.38 11.71 5.63
CA ILE A 243 -0.70 11.68 6.94
C ILE A 243 -0.68 13.01 7.73
N GLY A 244 -1.12 14.13 7.15
CA GLY A 244 -1.23 15.42 7.85
C GLY A 244 0.11 16.15 8.07
N GLU A 245 0.03 17.39 8.58
CA GLU A 245 1.16 18.33 8.58
C GLU A 245 2.30 17.93 9.54
N LYS A 246 1.98 17.46 10.76
CA LYS A 246 2.99 17.01 11.72
C LYS A 246 3.75 15.77 11.24
N ALA A 247 3.05 14.81 10.65
CA ALA A 247 3.70 13.66 10.04
C ALA A 247 4.52 14.05 8.80
N THR A 248 4.13 15.12 8.10
CA THR A 248 4.94 15.68 7.01
C THR A 248 6.28 16.22 7.51
N ALA A 249 6.32 16.87 8.68
CA ALA A 249 7.56 17.33 9.30
C ALA A 249 8.47 16.15 9.68
N GLY A 250 7.92 15.15 10.38
CA GLY A 250 8.65 13.93 10.73
C GLY A 250 9.11 13.12 9.52
N GLY A 251 8.29 13.05 8.47
CA GLY A 251 8.63 12.39 7.21
C GLY A 251 9.81 13.07 6.50
N ARG A 252 9.85 14.41 6.45
CA ARG A 252 11.01 15.16 5.91
C ARG A 252 12.27 14.93 6.75
N GLN A 253 12.11 14.83 8.07
CA GLN A 253 13.22 14.61 8.97
C GLN A 253 13.78 13.19 8.82
N LEU A 254 12.91 12.20 8.75
CA LEU A 254 13.27 10.82 8.51
C LEU A 254 13.91 10.63 7.13
N ASP A 255 13.39 11.31 6.10
CA ASP A 255 13.97 11.29 4.76
C ASP A 255 15.37 11.94 4.71
N ARG A 256 15.64 12.98 5.52
CA ARG A 256 17.01 13.52 5.67
C ARG A 256 17.97 12.51 6.32
N ILE A 257 17.47 11.69 7.23
CA ILE A 257 18.26 10.70 7.98
C ILE A 257 18.52 9.46 7.12
N ILE A 258 17.47 8.89 6.54
CA ILE A 258 17.52 7.62 5.83
C ILE A 258 17.91 7.82 4.35
N LYS A 259 17.54 8.96 3.74
CA LYS A 259 17.65 9.24 2.31
C LYS A 259 16.94 8.16 1.49
N GLY A 260 15.61 8.15 1.56
CA GLY A 260 14.82 7.17 0.85
C GLY A 260 15.14 7.17 -0.65
N THR A 261 15.06 5.99 -1.26
CA THR A 261 15.45 5.78 -2.65
C THR A 261 14.22 5.35 -3.43
N PRO A 262 13.81 6.11 -4.46
CA PRO A 262 12.75 5.67 -5.37
C PRO A 262 13.07 4.30 -5.97
N TYR A 263 12.03 3.50 -6.21
CA TYR A 263 12.19 2.16 -6.76
C TYR A 263 11.08 1.82 -7.75
N GLU A 264 11.36 0.88 -8.63
CA GLU A 264 10.41 0.38 -9.61
C GLU A 264 9.46 -0.66 -8.98
N ILE A 265 8.17 -0.51 -9.27
CA ILE A 265 7.13 -1.49 -9.01
C ILE A 265 6.77 -2.15 -10.34
N ILE A 266 7.17 -3.41 -10.47
CA ILE A 266 6.81 -4.27 -11.60
C ILE A 266 5.39 -4.79 -11.35
N ILE A 267 4.43 -4.34 -12.15
CA ILE A 267 3.03 -4.75 -12.05
C ILE A 267 2.76 -5.87 -13.06
N GLU A 268 2.65 -7.09 -12.55
CA GLU A 268 2.46 -8.29 -13.36
C GLU A 268 0.98 -8.68 -13.49
N GLY A 269 0.68 -9.46 -14.53
CA GLY A 269 -0.64 -10.00 -14.79
C GLY A 269 -1.50 -9.11 -15.68
N GLU A 270 -2.67 -9.65 -16.02
CA GLU A 270 -3.66 -9.01 -16.88
C GLU A 270 -5.02 -9.09 -16.19
N LEU A 271 -5.84 -8.04 -16.31
CA LEU A 271 -7.19 -7.98 -15.75
C LEU A 271 -8.22 -7.99 -16.89
N PRO A 272 -9.18 -8.93 -16.92
CA PRO A 272 -10.22 -8.94 -17.93
C PRO A 272 -11.16 -7.74 -17.77
N ILE A 273 -11.58 -7.16 -18.90
CA ILE A 273 -12.58 -6.11 -19.00
C ILE A 273 -13.72 -6.64 -19.85
N ASN A 274 -14.91 -6.77 -19.24
CA ASN A 274 -16.12 -7.19 -19.92
C ASN A 274 -17.20 -6.13 -19.67
N ILE A 275 -17.59 -5.40 -20.70
CA ILE A 275 -18.57 -4.32 -20.63
C ILE A 275 -19.72 -4.63 -21.57
N GLN A 276 -20.96 -4.51 -21.09
CA GLN A 276 -22.18 -4.65 -21.88
C GLN A 276 -23.09 -3.46 -21.62
N ARG A 277 -23.57 -2.80 -22.68
CA ARG A 277 -24.41 -1.60 -22.63
C ARG A 277 -25.45 -1.56 -23.75
#